data_AF-A0A3D1JQH6-F1
#
_entry.id   AF-A0A3D1JQH6-F1
#
_cell.length_a   1.000
_cell.length_b   1.000
_cell.length_c   1.000
_cell.angle_alpha   90.00
_cell.angle_beta   90.00
_cell.angle_gamma   90.00
#
_symmetry.space_group_name_H-M   'P 1'
#
loop_
_entity.id
_entity.type
_entity.pdbx_description
1 polymer ?
#
loop_
_entity_poly.entity_id
_entity_poly.type
_entity_poly.pdbx_seq_one_letter_code
_entity_poly.pdbx_strand_id
1 'polypeptide(L)' 'EYAMLKAAAQNGWLDHDAVMLESLLAFKRAGADGVLTYFARDAARLLQK' A
#
# COMPACT_ATOMS: atom_id res chain seq x y z
N GLU A 1 0.09 1.49 9.75
CA GLU A 1 -0.48 1.65 8.39
C GLU A 1 -1.29 0.44 7.95
N TYR A 2 -0.72 -0.77 7.92
CA TYR A 2 -1.41 -1.98 7.44
C TYR A 2 -2.82 -2.20 8.03
N ALA A 3 -2.93 -2.30 9.35
CA ALA A 3 -4.22 -2.56 10.01
C ALA A 3 -5.23 -1.42 9.79
N MET A 4 -4.76 -0.17 9.73
CA MET A 4 -5.59 1.01 9.48
C MET A 4 -6.16 1.01 8.05
N LEU A 5 -5.29 0.80 7.06
CA LEU A 5 -5.69 0.71 5.65
C LEU A 5 -6.62 -0.49 5.40
N LYS A 6 -6.33 -1.64 6.00
CA LYS A 6 -7.23 -2.81 5.95
C LYS A 6 -8.58 -2.52 6.58
N ALA A 7 -8.64 -1.89 7.75
CA ALA A 7 -9.90 -1.57 8.41
C ALA A 7 -10.71 -0.53 7.62
N ALA A 8 -10.07 0.52 7.09
CA ALA A 8 -10.75 1.54 6.31
C ALA A 8 -11.29 0.98 4.98
N ALA A 9 -10.53 0.10 4.32
CA ALA A 9 -11.02 -0.63 3.14
C ALA A 9 -12.16 -1.60 3.47
N GLN A 10 -12.08 -2.32 4.59
CA GLN A 10 -13.16 -3.21 5.05
C GLN A 10 -14.46 -2.44 5.34
N ASN A 11 -14.35 -1.21 5.83
CA ASN A 11 -15.50 -0.31 6.02
C ASN A 11 -15.94 0.39 4.72
N GLY A 12 -15.29 0.10 3.58
CA GLY A 12 -15.61 0.69 2.28
C GLY A 12 -15.26 2.17 2.16
N TRP A 13 -14.44 2.72 3.06
CA TRP A 13 -14.10 4.14 3.07
C TRP A 13 -13.06 4.51 2.01
N LEU A 14 -12.32 3.52 1.51
CA LEU A 14 -11.26 3.72 0.54
C LEU A 14 -10.99 2.44 -0.25
N ASP A 15 -10.51 2.62 -1.48
CA ASP A 15 -9.98 1.53 -2.29
C ASP A 15 -8.64 1.07 -1.70
N HIS A 16 -8.63 -0.18 -1.23
CA HIS A 16 -7.48 -0.78 -0.60
C HIS A 16 -6.23 -0.72 -1.48
N ASP A 17 -6.33 -1.17 -2.73
CA ASP A 17 -5.17 -1.42 -3.58
C ASP A 17 -4.59 -0.10 -4.08
N ALA A 18 -5.46 0.86 -4.43
CA ALA A 18 -5.06 2.20 -4.83
C ALA A 18 -4.32 2.92 -3.69
N VAL A 19 -4.91 2.96 -2.49
CA VAL A 19 -4.31 3.70 -1.35
C VAL A 19 -3.06 3.00 -0.82
N MET A 20 -3.02 1.67 -0.84
CA MET A 20 -1.81 0.90 -0.51
C MET A 20 -0.65 1.28 -1.44
N LEU A 21 -0.86 1.27 -2.76
CA LEU A 21 0.17 1.64 -3.73
C LEU A 21 0.57 3.11 -3.61
N GLU A 22 -0.39 4.02 -3.40
CA GLU A 22 -0.12 5.44 -3.18
C GLU A 22 0.76 5.68 -1.94
N SER A 23 0.51 4.93 -0.86
CA SER A 23 1.33 4.98 0.36
C SER A 23 2.78 4.56 0.07
N LEU A 24 2.98 3.48 -0.71
CA LEU A 24 4.32 3.02 -1.10
C LEU A 24 5.03 4.03 -2.02
N LEU A 25 4.29 4.64 -2.94
CA LEU A 25 4.77 5.73 -3.80
C LEU A 25 5.19 6.94 -2.97
N ALA A 26 4.43 7.30 -1.93
CA ALA A 26 4.78 8.39 -1.03
C ALA A 26 6.11 8.14 -0.31
N PHE A 27 6.38 6.90 0.14
CA PHE A 27 7.68 6.55 0.72
C PHE A 27 8.83 6.68 -0.29
N LYS A 28 8.64 6.22 -1.54
CA LYS A 28 9.66 6.41 -2.57
C LYS A 28 9.91 7.89 -2.85
N ARG A 29 8.86 8.69 -2.93
CA ARG A 29 8.95 10.15 -3.10
C ARG A 29 9.68 10.83 -1.94
N ALA A 30 9.52 10.33 -0.72
CA ALA A 30 10.25 10.82 0.46
C ALA A 30 11.74 10.44 0.45
N GLY A 31 12.22 9.67 -0.54
CA GLY A 31 13.62 9.30 -0.69
C GLY A 31 13.96 7.90 -0.19
N ALA A 32 12.97 7.06 0.15
CA ALA A 32 13.25 5.69 0.55
C ALA A 32 13.77 4.85 -0.62
N ASP A 33 14.87 4.13 -0.43
CA ASP A 33 15.41 3.19 -1.41
C ASP A 33 14.80 1.78 -1.29
N GLY A 34 14.18 1.48 -0.15
CA GLY A 34 13.43 0.25 0.08
C GLY A 34 12.38 0.42 1.17
N VAL A 35 11.30 -0.37 1.09
CA VAL A 35 10.20 -0.36 2.06
C VAL A 35 9.92 -1.79 2.53
N LEU A 36 10.09 -2.05 3.82
CA LEU A 36 9.71 -3.32 4.45
C LEU A 36 8.26 -3.23 4.91
N THR A 37 7.36 -4.01 4.29
CA THR A 37 5.93 -3.92 4.55
C THR A 37 5.22 -5.27 4.40
N TYR A 38 4.16 -5.48 5.18
CA TYR A 38 3.26 -6.63 5.03
C TYR A 38 2.50 -6.62 3.70
N PHE A 39 2.41 -5.46 3.05
CA PHE A 39 1.82 -5.32 1.72
C PHE A 39 2.74 -5.78 0.58
N ALA A 40 3.97 -6.21 0.86
CA ALA A 40 4.95 -6.50 -0.19
C ALA A 40 4.45 -7.53 -1.22
N ARG A 41 3.77 -8.59 -0.76
CA ARG A 41 3.20 -9.62 -1.65
C ARG A 41 2.06 -9.10 -2.52
N ASP A 42 1.20 -8.24 -1.94
CA ASP A 42 0.05 -7.69 -2.64
C ASP A 42 0.49 -6.63 -3.65
N ALA A 43 1.41 -5.74 -3.27
CA ALA A 43 2.03 -4.77 -4.16
C ALA A 43 2.77 -5.45 -5.32
N ALA A 44 3.52 -6.53 -5.07
CA ALA A 44 4.22 -7.27 -6.12
C ALA A 44 3.26 -7.84 -7.18
N ARG A 45 2.09 -8.34 -6.76
CA ARG A 45 1.07 -8.86 -7.70
C ARG A 45 0.46 -7.77 -8.57
N LEU A 46 0.22 -6.59 -7.99
CA LEU A 46 -0.37 -5.47 -8.71
C LEU A 46 0.62 -4.83 -9.70
N LEU A 47 1.91 -4.77 -9.35
CA LEU A 47 2.95 -4.22 -10.21
C LEU A 47 3.37 -5.14 -11.37
N GLN A 48 3.01 -6.43 -11.30
CA GLN A 48 3.27 -7.40 -12.38
C GLN A 48 2.10 -7.56 -13.37
N LYS A 49 0.99 -6.84 -13.17
CA LYS A 49 -0.07 -6.71 -14.18
C LYS A 49 0.30 -5.65 -15.21
#